data_AF-Q7Z8U7-F1
#
_entry.id   AF-Q7Z8U7-F1
#
_cell.length_a   1.000
_cell.length_b   1.000
_cell.length_c   1.000
_cell.angle_alpha   90.00
_cell.angle_beta   90.00
_cell.angle_gamma   90.00
#
_symmetry.space_group_name_H-M   'P 1'
#
loop_
_entity.id
_entity.type
_entity.pdbx_description
1 polymer ?
#
loop_
_entity_poly.entity_id
_entity_poly.type
_entity_poly.pdbx_seq_one_letter_code
_entity_poly.pdbx_strand_id
1 'polypeptide(L)'
;MSQGPNSEIFDSLPYYDDDLQKYPNLKSKVDQELARELKALNPTAALHPRVPPPVELFADRPLLKAELDRVKASQPFPSLDTLRYQLPAPTSTPATDEEWKAALNNARAQLQHQRIRQTNGTLLQTYGANAWRIQNYLLGSTVKQVESLAEELKQKTVEVNRERKNDQERLGKQLTSLETRWTELISNILQIEMANIALDAEIDRLNQKEAELAQQI
;
A
#
# COMPACT_ATOMS: atom_id res chain seq x y z
N MET A 1 6.05 -28.19 -18.17
CA MET A 1 6.57 -27.59 -16.93
C MET A 1 7.51 -26.47 -17.34
N SER A 2 6.97 -25.26 -17.52
CA SER A 2 7.77 -24.09 -17.90
C SER A 2 8.59 -23.71 -16.70
N GLN A 3 9.91 -23.89 -16.77
CA GLN A 3 10.86 -23.26 -15.85
C GLN A 3 10.55 -21.76 -15.87
N GLY A 4 10.09 -21.22 -14.75
CA GLY A 4 9.91 -19.78 -14.61
C GLY A 4 11.26 -19.08 -14.81
N PRO A 5 11.28 -17.79 -15.19
CA PRO A 5 12.52 -17.02 -15.20
C PRO A 5 13.15 -17.15 -13.81
N ASN A 6 14.48 -17.36 -13.73
CA ASN A 6 15.25 -17.34 -12.48
C ASN A 6 14.61 -16.32 -11.55
N SER A 7 14.02 -16.76 -10.44
CA SER A 7 13.49 -15.78 -9.49
C SER A 7 14.71 -15.03 -9.00
N GLU A 8 14.89 -13.80 -9.46
CA GLU A 8 15.88 -12.90 -8.90
C GLU A 8 15.57 -12.82 -7.41
N ILE A 9 16.42 -13.44 -6.60
CA ILE A 9 16.27 -13.46 -5.15
C ILE A 9 16.74 -12.09 -4.69
N PHE A 10 15.80 -11.18 -4.53
CA PHE A 10 16.04 -9.91 -3.86
C PHE A 10 16.03 -10.17 -2.36
N ASP A 11 17.23 -10.28 -1.78
CA ASP A 11 17.40 -10.42 -0.34
C ASP A 11 17.79 -9.08 0.28
N SER A 12 17.12 -8.73 1.38
CA SER A 12 17.42 -7.58 2.22
C SER A 12 16.96 -7.95 3.62
N LEU A 13 17.74 -7.58 4.64
CA LEU A 13 17.49 -8.00 6.02
C LEU A 13 17.12 -6.78 6.91
N PRO A 14 15.91 -6.17 6.77
CA PRO A 14 15.51 -4.99 7.53
C PRO A 14 15.68 -5.02 9.05
N TYR A 15 15.59 -6.20 9.68
CA TYR A 15 15.77 -6.35 11.12
C TYR A 15 17.24 -6.49 11.57
N TYR A 16 18.16 -6.69 10.62
CA TYR A 16 19.61 -6.82 10.86
C TYR A 16 20.40 -5.64 10.30
N ASP A 17 20.01 -5.14 9.11
CA ASP A 17 20.67 -4.05 8.40
C ASP A 17 20.29 -2.69 9.01
N ASP A 18 21.13 -2.19 9.90
CA ASP A 18 20.96 -0.87 10.55
C ASP A 18 21.52 0.31 9.73
N ASP A 19 21.88 0.09 8.46
CA ASP A 19 22.63 1.06 7.64
C ASP A 19 21.88 2.38 7.45
N LEU A 20 20.56 2.34 7.30
CA LEU A 20 19.73 3.55 7.20
C LEU A 20 19.68 4.34 8.52
N GLN A 21 19.85 3.67 9.67
CA GLN A 21 19.92 4.33 10.97
C GLN A 21 21.32 4.90 11.23
N LYS A 22 22.36 4.17 10.84
CA LYS A 22 23.77 4.57 10.97
C LYS A 22 24.15 5.70 10.01
N TYR A 23 23.59 5.72 8.81
CA TYR A 23 23.92 6.66 7.74
C TYR A 23 22.67 7.39 7.21
N PRO A 24 22.26 8.52 7.84
CA PRO A 24 21.07 9.27 7.44
C PRO A 24 21.07 9.77 5.99
N ASN A 25 22.26 9.99 5.42
CA ASN A 25 22.46 10.43 4.03
C ASN A 25 22.28 9.31 3.00
N LEU A 26 22.32 8.04 3.42
CA LEU A 26 22.24 6.89 2.52
C LEU A 26 20.90 6.86 1.75
N LYS A 27 19.79 7.17 2.44
CA LYS A 27 18.46 7.24 1.82
C LYS A 27 18.42 8.25 0.67
N SER A 28 18.92 9.46 0.90
CA SER A 28 18.95 10.52 -0.13
C SER A 28 19.80 10.11 -1.33
N LYS A 29 20.93 9.43 -1.10
CA LYS A 29 21.78 8.91 -2.18
C LYS A 29 21.08 7.83 -2.99
N VAL A 30 20.40 6.88 -2.33
CA VAL A 30 19.61 5.83 -3.01
C VAL A 30 18.49 6.45 -3.83
N ASP A 31 17.76 7.42 -3.27
CA ASP A 31 16.68 8.12 -3.98
C ASP A 31 17.20 8.87 -5.23
N GLN A 32 18.41 9.44 -5.17
CA GLN A 32 19.05 10.08 -6.33
C GLN A 32 19.43 9.09 -7.42
N GLU A 33 19.99 7.93 -7.07
CA GLU A 33 20.31 6.89 -8.06
C GLU A 33 19.03 6.30 -8.66
N LEU A 34 17.98 6.06 -7.86
CA LEU A 34 16.66 5.66 -8.37
C LEU A 34 16.10 6.68 -9.36
N ALA A 35 16.20 7.97 -9.06
CA ALA A 35 15.75 9.03 -9.97
C ALA A 35 16.58 9.07 -11.27
N ARG A 36 17.88 8.78 -11.21
CA ARG A 36 18.76 8.70 -12.37
C ARG A 36 18.39 7.51 -13.27
N GLU A 37 18.18 6.33 -12.69
CA GLU A 37 17.73 5.14 -13.41
C GLU A 37 16.35 5.34 -14.03
N LEU A 38 15.41 5.93 -13.27
CA LEU A 38 14.08 6.30 -13.79
C LEU A 38 14.14 7.31 -14.93
N LYS A 39 15.14 8.21 -14.95
CA LYS A 39 15.34 9.15 -16.07
C LYS A 39 15.91 8.46 -17.30
N ALA A 40 16.78 7.46 -17.11
CA ALA A 40 17.33 6.65 -18.20
C ALA A 40 16.25 5.73 -18.80
N LEU A 41 15.38 5.20 -17.96
CA LEU A 41 14.21 4.42 -18.34
C LEU A 41 13.09 5.36 -18.81
N ASN A 42 13.13 5.80 -20.07
CA ASN A 42 12.15 6.72 -20.69
C ASN A 42 10.73 6.61 -20.06
N PRO A 43 10.21 7.68 -19.42
CA PRO A 43 8.91 7.66 -18.73
C PRO A 43 7.69 7.38 -19.62
N THR A 44 7.89 7.38 -20.95
CA THR A 44 6.89 7.09 -21.98
C THR A 44 6.84 5.61 -22.37
N ALA A 45 7.70 4.77 -21.79
CA ALA A 45 7.59 3.32 -21.96
C ALA A 45 6.19 2.88 -21.49
N ALA A 46 5.48 2.17 -22.38
CA ALA A 46 4.16 1.63 -22.10
C ALA A 46 4.15 0.93 -20.73
N LEU A 47 3.08 1.16 -19.96
CA LEU A 47 2.88 0.54 -18.64
C LEU A 47 3.28 -0.93 -18.70
N HIS A 48 4.00 -1.39 -17.67
CA HIS A 48 4.49 -2.78 -17.61
C HIS A 48 3.33 -3.75 -17.93
N PRO A 49 3.53 -4.83 -18.72
CA PRO A 49 2.45 -5.74 -19.14
C PRO A 49 1.61 -6.36 -18.02
N ARG A 50 2.10 -6.30 -16.77
CA ARG A 50 1.39 -6.74 -15.55
C ARG A 50 0.49 -5.66 -14.93
N VAL A 51 0.60 -4.40 -15.34
CA VAL A 51 -0.30 -3.35 -14.90
C VAL A 51 -1.63 -3.56 -15.59
N PRO A 52 -2.73 -3.83 -14.85
CA PRO A 52 -4.03 -3.95 -15.45
C PRO A 52 -4.40 -2.66 -16.19
N PRO A 53 -5.15 -2.74 -17.31
CA PRO A 53 -5.66 -1.55 -17.96
C PRO A 53 -6.53 -0.73 -16.99
N PRO A 54 -6.66 0.60 -17.20
CA PRO A 54 -7.52 1.43 -16.38
C PRO A 54 -8.95 0.87 -16.34
N VAL A 55 -9.49 0.71 -15.12
CA VAL A 55 -10.83 0.17 -14.93
C VAL A 55 -11.87 1.21 -15.34
N GLU A 56 -12.75 0.86 -16.27
CA GLU A 56 -13.92 1.67 -16.57
C GLU A 56 -14.96 1.53 -15.46
N LEU A 57 -15.10 2.56 -14.64
CA LEU A 57 -16.10 2.60 -13.58
C LEU A 57 -17.51 2.66 -14.18
N PHE A 58 -18.43 1.86 -13.61
CA PHE A 58 -19.86 1.85 -13.94
C PHE A 58 -20.20 1.50 -15.39
N ALA A 59 -19.42 0.63 -16.04
CA ALA A 59 -19.69 0.16 -17.41
C ALA A 59 -21.14 -0.35 -17.59
N ASP A 60 -21.66 -1.09 -16.62
CA ASP A 60 -23.01 -1.68 -16.67
C ASP A 60 -24.13 -0.73 -16.20
N ARG A 61 -23.79 0.47 -15.71
CA ARG A 61 -24.73 1.38 -15.05
C ARG A 61 -24.68 2.77 -15.69
N PRO A 62 -25.46 3.01 -16.76
CA PRO A 62 -25.36 4.25 -17.54
C PRO A 62 -25.68 5.51 -16.72
N LEU A 63 -26.60 5.42 -15.75
CA LEU A 63 -26.93 6.53 -14.86
C LEU A 63 -25.75 6.97 -13.98
N LEU A 64 -25.00 6.00 -13.44
CA LEU A 64 -23.83 6.31 -12.60
C LEU A 64 -22.66 6.80 -13.44
N LYS A 65 -22.50 6.27 -14.66
CA LYS A 65 -21.52 6.76 -15.63
C LYS A 65 -21.79 8.22 -16.00
N ALA A 66 -23.05 8.57 -16.30
CA ALA A 66 -23.46 9.94 -16.59
C ALA A 66 -23.20 10.90 -15.42
N GLU A 67 -23.47 10.49 -14.18
CA GLU A 67 -23.14 11.30 -12.99
C GLU A 67 -21.64 11.48 -12.80
N LEU A 68 -20.85 10.43 -13.03
CA LEU A 68 -19.40 10.51 -12.97
C LEU A 68 -18.86 11.48 -14.03
N ASP A 69 -19.40 11.45 -15.24
CA ASP A 69 -19.00 12.36 -16.32
C ASP A 69 -19.45 13.81 -16.05
N ARG A 70 -20.63 14.02 -15.45
CA ARG A 70 -21.07 15.34 -14.96
C ARG A 70 -20.10 15.91 -13.91
N VAL A 71 -19.70 15.09 -12.94
CA VAL A 71 -18.73 15.48 -11.90
C VAL A 71 -17.36 15.76 -12.50
N LYS A 72 -16.88 14.95 -13.45
CA LYS A 72 -15.64 15.23 -14.20
C LYS A 72 -15.71 16.56 -14.94
N ALA A 73 -16.86 16.87 -15.54
CA ALA A 73 -17.12 18.14 -16.20
C ALA A 73 -17.32 19.31 -15.21
N SER A 74 -17.20 19.07 -13.89
CA SER A 74 -17.43 20.07 -12.83
C SER A 74 -18.78 20.77 -12.93
N GLN A 75 -19.78 20.10 -13.50
CA GLN A 75 -21.13 20.67 -13.60
C GLN A 75 -21.84 20.53 -12.25
N PRO A 76 -22.49 21.57 -11.71
CA PRO A 76 -23.24 21.48 -10.47
C PRO A 76 -24.44 20.52 -10.62
N PHE A 77 -24.88 19.93 -9.51
CA PHE A 77 -26.06 19.07 -9.51
C PHE A 77 -27.32 19.94 -9.72
N PRO A 78 -28.33 19.50 -10.50
CA PRO A 78 -29.57 20.25 -10.66
C PRO A 78 -30.20 20.48 -9.28
N SER A 79 -30.74 21.68 -9.07
CA SER A 79 -31.44 22.01 -7.82
C SER A 79 -32.59 21.03 -7.61
N LEU A 80 -32.70 20.46 -6.41
CA LEU A 80 -33.83 19.59 -6.07
C LEU A 80 -35.13 20.37 -6.18
N ASP A 81 -36.14 19.75 -6.79
CA ASP A 81 -37.49 20.31 -6.80
C ASP A 81 -38.08 20.28 -5.39
N THR A 82 -38.16 21.46 -4.78
CA THR A 82 -38.76 21.66 -3.46
C THR A 82 -40.26 21.96 -3.53
N LEU A 83 -40.78 22.32 -4.71
CA LEU A 83 -42.19 22.68 -4.92
C LEU A 83 -43.09 21.47 -4.72
N ARG A 84 -42.59 20.27 -5.05
CA ARG A 84 -43.29 19.01 -4.80
C ARG A 84 -43.68 18.81 -3.34
N TYR A 85 -42.90 19.32 -2.39
CA TYR A 85 -43.15 19.16 -0.94
C TYR A 85 -43.93 20.32 -0.33
N GLN A 86 -44.24 21.34 -1.13
CA GLN A 86 -45.01 22.50 -0.72
C GLN A 86 -46.41 22.44 -1.34
N LEU A 87 -47.36 23.21 -0.80
CA LEU A 87 -48.65 23.48 -1.43
C LEU A 87 -48.65 24.92 -1.96
N PRO A 88 -47.86 25.24 -3.01
CA PRO A 88 -47.90 26.57 -3.60
C PRO A 88 -49.26 26.78 -4.27
N ALA A 89 -49.80 27.99 -4.15
CA ALA A 89 -50.88 28.44 -5.00
C ALA A 89 -50.36 28.64 -6.45
N PRO A 90 -51.24 28.57 -7.47
CA PRO A 90 -50.88 28.91 -8.84
C PRO A 90 -50.22 30.29 -8.91
N THR A 91 -49.12 30.41 -9.65
CA THR A 91 -48.25 31.60 -9.61
C THR A 91 -48.72 32.73 -10.52
N SER A 92 -49.62 32.44 -11.47
CA SER A 92 -50.12 33.39 -12.47
C SER A 92 -51.46 34.03 -12.05
N THR A 93 -51.65 35.32 -12.32
CA THR A 93 -52.95 36.02 -12.16
C THR A 93 -53.38 36.68 -13.47
N PRO A 94 -54.46 36.23 -14.14
CA PRO A 94 -55.32 35.09 -13.83
C PRO A 94 -54.65 33.74 -14.16
N ALA A 95 -54.77 32.78 -13.24
CA ALA A 95 -54.18 31.45 -13.40
C ALA A 95 -54.91 30.63 -14.47
N THR A 96 -54.16 29.80 -15.18
CA THR A 96 -54.69 28.90 -16.21
C THR A 96 -55.34 27.67 -15.55
N ASP A 97 -56.36 27.07 -16.18
CA ASP A 97 -57.01 25.84 -15.71
C ASP A 97 -56.01 24.68 -15.49
N GLU A 98 -54.95 24.63 -16.30
CA GLU A 98 -53.86 23.66 -16.16
C GLU A 98 -53.03 23.85 -14.88
N GLU A 99 -52.74 25.10 -14.48
CA GLU A 99 -51.99 25.40 -13.27
C GLU A 99 -52.81 25.04 -12.02
N TRP A 100 -54.13 25.25 -12.05
CA TRP A 100 -55.05 24.82 -11.00
C TRP A 100 -55.13 23.29 -10.89
N LYS A 101 -55.20 22.57 -12.02
CA LYS A 101 -55.18 21.10 -12.04
C LYS A 101 -53.86 20.56 -11.48
N ALA A 102 -52.74 21.17 -11.83
CA ALA A 102 -51.43 20.79 -11.32
C ALA A 102 -51.33 21.00 -9.79
N ALA A 103 -51.75 22.16 -9.29
CA ALA A 103 -51.79 22.46 -7.86
C ALA A 103 -52.71 21.49 -7.09
N LEU A 104 -53.90 21.18 -7.64
CA LEU A 104 -54.83 20.21 -7.04
C LEU A 104 -54.25 18.80 -7.00
N ASN A 105 -53.58 18.36 -8.07
CA ASN A 105 -52.93 17.05 -8.12
C ASN A 105 -51.78 16.95 -7.10
N ASN A 106 -50.98 18.01 -6.94
CA ASN A 106 -49.95 18.08 -5.89
C ASN A 106 -50.59 17.99 -4.48
N ALA A 107 -51.64 18.76 -4.21
CA ALA A 107 -52.35 18.72 -2.93
C ALA A 107 -52.91 17.32 -2.61
N ARG A 108 -53.49 16.63 -3.59
CA ARG A 108 -53.97 15.24 -3.45
C ARG A 108 -52.83 14.27 -3.16
N ALA A 109 -51.71 14.38 -3.87
CA ALA A 109 -50.54 13.56 -3.64
C ALA A 109 -49.99 13.79 -2.21
N GLN A 110 -49.94 15.04 -1.75
CA GLN A 110 -49.50 15.40 -0.41
C GLN A 110 -50.42 14.85 0.68
N LEU A 111 -51.74 14.93 0.50
CA LEU A 111 -52.69 14.31 1.44
C LEU A 111 -52.42 12.81 1.58
N GLN A 112 -52.18 12.12 0.48
CA GLN A 112 -51.89 10.68 0.51
C GLN A 112 -50.55 10.39 1.18
N HIS A 113 -49.51 11.19 0.91
CA HIS A 113 -48.23 11.08 1.62
C HIS A 113 -48.37 11.30 3.13
N GLN A 114 -49.19 12.26 3.57
CA GLN A 114 -49.44 12.48 5.00
C GLN A 114 -50.19 11.30 5.64
N ARG A 115 -51.16 10.70 4.94
CA ARG A 115 -51.84 9.47 5.41
C ARG A 115 -50.85 8.33 5.60
N ILE A 116 -49.99 8.07 4.60
CA ILE A 116 -48.95 7.04 4.70
C ILE A 116 -47.98 7.36 5.84
N ARG A 117 -47.59 8.63 6.00
CA ARG A 117 -46.71 9.07 7.09
C ARG A 117 -47.34 8.81 8.47
N GLN A 118 -48.64 9.05 8.62
CA GLN A 118 -49.36 8.73 9.86
C GLN A 118 -49.33 7.24 10.13
N THR A 119 -49.67 6.39 9.14
CA THR A 119 -49.60 4.93 9.28
C THR A 119 -48.19 4.46 9.65
N ASN A 120 -47.16 4.95 8.95
CA ASN A 120 -45.76 4.63 9.25
C ASN A 120 -45.35 5.12 10.64
N GLY A 121 -45.84 6.29 11.07
CA GLY A 121 -45.62 6.84 12.40
C GLY A 121 -46.23 5.96 13.49
N THR A 122 -47.46 5.47 13.29
CA THR A 122 -48.09 4.51 14.20
C THR A 122 -47.29 3.21 14.26
N LEU A 123 -46.88 2.65 13.12
CA LEU A 123 -46.04 1.44 13.10
C LEU A 123 -44.71 1.65 13.82
N LEU A 124 -44.06 2.79 13.61
CA LEU A 124 -42.81 3.13 14.28
C LEU A 124 -42.99 3.32 15.79
N GLN A 125 -44.08 3.96 16.24
CA GLN A 125 -44.37 4.07 17.67
C GLN A 125 -44.61 2.71 18.31
N THR A 126 -45.25 1.79 17.58
CA THR A 126 -45.60 0.45 18.11
C THR A 126 -44.41 -0.50 18.15
N TYR A 127 -43.60 -0.54 17.08
CA TYR A 127 -42.53 -1.54 16.90
C TYR A 127 -41.11 -0.96 16.90
N GLY A 128 -40.95 0.35 16.74
CA GLY A 128 -39.66 0.99 16.54
C GLY A 128 -38.69 0.74 17.69
N ALA A 129 -39.12 0.95 18.94
CA ALA A 129 -38.25 0.75 20.10
C ALA A 129 -37.72 -0.70 20.19
N ASN A 130 -38.56 -1.69 19.92
CA ASN A 130 -38.16 -3.11 19.97
C ASN A 130 -37.25 -3.47 18.79
N ALA A 131 -37.56 -3.02 17.57
CA ALA A 131 -36.73 -3.24 16.40
C ALA A 131 -35.34 -2.63 16.58
N TRP A 132 -35.26 -1.40 17.12
CA TRP A 132 -33.99 -0.74 17.43
C TRP A 132 -33.17 -1.50 18.47
N ARG A 133 -33.80 -2.05 19.51
CA ARG A 133 -33.08 -2.84 20.53
C ARG A 133 -32.50 -4.13 19.96
N ILE A 134 -33.26 -4.83 19.11
CA ILE A 134 -32.78 -6.03 18.40
C ILE A 134 -31.60 -5.66 17.49
N GLN A 135 -31.73 -4.58 16.71
CA GLN A 135 -30.66 -4.15 15.83
C GLN A 135 -29.40 -3.77 16.59
N ASN A 136 -29.53 -3.07 17.73
CA ASN A 136 -28.39 -2.76 18.58
C ASN A 136 -27.72 -4.02 19.15
N TYR A 137 -28.50 -5.02 19.54
CA TYR A 137 -27.94 -6.31 19.99
C TYR A 137 -27.16 -7.02 18.88
N LEU A 138 -27.73 -7.11 17.68
CA LEU A 138 -27.06 -7.70 16.51
C LEU A 138 -25.79 -6.93 16.13
N LEU A 139 -25.84 -5.60 16.16
CA LEU A 139 -24.69 -4.75 15.91
C LEU A 139 -23.61 -4.98 16.96
N GLY A 140 -23.97 -5.08 18.25
CA GLY A 140 -23.05 -5.42 19.32
C GLY A 140 -22.36 -6.77 19.12
N SER A 141 -23.09 -7.78 18.64
CA SER A 141 -22.51 -9.08 18.28
C SER A 141 -21.54 -8.96 17.10
N THR A 142 -21.90 -8.18 16.09
CA THR A 142 -21.06 -7.96 14.90
C THR A 142 -19.78 -7.23 15.26
N VAL A 143 -19.85 -6.21 16.11
CA VAL A 143 -18.68 -5.47 16.62
C VAL A 143 -17.71 -6.44 17.32
N LYS A 144 -18.21 -7.26 18.24
CA LYS A 144 -17.37 -8.26 18.93
C LYS A 144 -16.70 -9.24 17.98
N GLN A 145 -17.41 -9.69 16.93
CA GLN A 145 -16.84 -10.58 15.92
C GLN A 145 -15.72 -9.89 15.14
N VAL A 146 -15.94 -8.64 14.69
CA VAL A 146 -14.94 -7.87 13.95
C VAL A 146 -13.72 -7.56 14.82
N GLU A 147 -13.91 -7.19 16.09
CA GLU A 147 -12.83 -6.98 17.05
C GLU A 147 -12.00 -8.24 17.28
N SER A 148 -12.66 -9.39 17.43
CA SER A 148 -11.98 -10.69 17.56
C SER A 148 -11.15 -11.03 16.32
N LEU A 149 -11.69 -10.82 15.12
CA LEU A 149 -10.98 -11.06 13.87
C LEU A 149 -9.80 -10.10 13.69
N ALA A 150 -9.97 -8.83 14.09
CA ALA A 150 -8.90 -7.84 14.05
C ALA A 150 -7.75 -8.21 14.98
N GLU A 151 -8.04 -8.68 16.19
CA GLU A 151 -7.02 -9.15 17.13
C GLU A 151 -6.33 -10.42 16.62
N GLU A 152 -7.07 -11.37 16.04
CA GLU A 152 -6.48 -12.57 15.42
C GLU A 152 -5.52 -12.20 14.27
N LEU A 153 -5.92 -11.27 13.39
CA LEU A 153 -5.06 -10.80 12.30
C LEU A 153 -3.82 -10.07 12.81
N LYS A 154 -3.96 -9.30 13.89
CA LYS A 154 -2.83 -8.63 14.54
C LYS A 154 -1.86 -9.66 15.13
N GLN A 155 -2.36 -10.70 15.78
CA GLN A 155 -1.53 -11.78 16.32
C GLN A 155 -0.79 -12.52 15.21
N LYS A 156 -1.47 -12.88 14.11
CA LYS A 156 -0.83 -13.47 12.92
C LYS A 156 0.25 -12.56 12.33
N THR A 157 0.00 -11.25 12.28
CA THR A 157 0.99 -10.28 11.80
C THR A 157 2.22 -10.24 12.72
N VAL A 158 2.01 -10.25 14.04
CA VAL A 158 3.09 -10.27 15.03
C VAL A 158 3.89 -11.57 14.95
N GLU A 159 3.22 -12.72 14.79
CA GLU A 159 3.86 -14.03 14.62
C GLU A 159 4.75 -14.06 13.37
N VAL A 160 4.23 -13.65 12.21
CA VAL A 160 5.00 -13.55 10.97
C VAL A 160 6.18 -12.59 11.12
N ASN A 161 5.99 -11.44 11.76
CA ASN A 161 7.10 -10.50 11.99
C ASN A 161 8.15 -11.07 12.96
N ARG A 162 7.73 -11.85 13.96
CA ARG A 162 8.63 -12.52 14.90
C ARG A 162 9.45 -13.59 14.20
N GLU A 163 8.82 -14.41 13.37
CA GLU A 163 9.51 -15.42 12.55
C GLU A 163 10.52 -14.76 11.61
N ARG A 164 10.10 -13.74 10.85
CA ARG A 164 10.99 -12.95 9.98
C ARG A 164 12.18 -12.39 10.75
N LYS A 165 11.95 -11.79 11.92
CA LYS A 165 13.03 -11.25 12.75
C LYS A 165 14.02 -12.34 13.17
N ASN A 166 13.54 -13.48 13.65
CA ASN A 166 14.41 -14.59 14.06
C ASN A 166 15.24 -15.12 12.88
N ASP A 167 14.63 -15.26 11.70
CA ASP A 167 15.31 -15.72 10.50
C ASP A 167 16.37 -14.72 10.03
N GLN A 168 16.04 -13.43 9.98
CA GLN A 168 16.97 -12.39 9.57
C GLN A 168 18.13 -12.23 10.57
N GLU A 169 17.87 -12.30 11.88
CA GLU A 169 18.95 -12.27 12.88
C GLU A 169 19.87 -13.50 12.78
N ARG A 170 19.31 -14.68 12.49
CA ARG A 170 20.09 -15.91 12.30
C ARG A 170 20.98 -15.82 11.07
N LEU A 171 20.41 -15.41 9.93
CA LEU A 171 21.15 -15.25 8.67
C LEU A 171 22.18 -14.13 8.76
N GLY A 172 21.83 -13.00 9.38
CA GLY A 172 22.75 -11.89 9.62
C GLY A 172 23.96 -12.31 10.46
N LYS A 173 23.77 -13.08 11.53
CA LYS A 173 24.89 -13.64 12.32
C LYS A 173 25.78 -14.57 11.49
N GLN A 174 25.19 -15.38 10.60
CA GLN A 174 25.97 -16.21 9.69
C GLN A 174 26.78 -15.35 8.71
N LEU A 175 26.17 -14.30 8.15
CA LEU A 175 26.83 -13.37 7.24
C LEU A 175 28.04 -12.71 7.91
N THR A 176 27.88 -12.18 9.13
CA THR A 176 29.00 -11.59 9.88
C THR A 176 30.08 -12.61 10.24
N SER A 177 29.73 -13.86 10.56
CA SER A 177 30.74 -14.91 10.76
C SER A 177 31.52 -15.20 9.48
N LEU A 178 30.85 -15.19 8.31
CA LEU A 178 31.51 -15.40 7.02
C LEU A 178 32.40 -14.21 6.65
N GLU A 179 31.95 -12.98 6.93
CA GLU A 179 32.71 -11.75 6.70
C GLU A 179 33.98 -11.70 7.55
N THR A 180 33.89 -12.05 8.85
CA THR A 180 35.06 -12.15 9.72
C THR A 180 36.04 -13.18 9.20
N ARG A 181 35.56 -14.39 8.87
CA ARG A 181 36.42 -15.45 8.32
C ARG A 181 37.05 -15.04 7.00
N TRP A 182 36.32 -14.34 6.14
CA TRP A 182 36.85 -13.80 4.89
C TRP A 182 37.97 -12.78 5.14
N THR A 183 37.77 -11.86 6.08
CA THR A 183 38.78 -10.87 6.49
C THR A 183 40.02 -11.53 7.08
N GLU A 184 39.86 -12.54 7.93
CA GLU A 184 40.96 -13.33 8.49
C GLU A 184 41.74 -14.06 7.39
N LEU A 185 41.04 -14.68 6.43
CA LEU A 185 41.69 -15.36 5.31
C LEU A 185 42.50 -14.40 4.45
N ILE A 186 41.97 -13.21 4.15
CA ILE A 186 42.71 -12.18 3.41
C ILE A 186 43.93 -11.71 4.20
N SER A 187 43.78 -11.46 5.50
CA SER A 187 44.90 -11.06 6.36
C SER A 187 45.98 -12.13 6.40
N ASN A 188 45.60 -13.41 6.52
CA ASN A 188 46.54 -14.52 6.52
C ASN A 188 47.26 -14.67 5.18
N ILE A 189 46.57 -14.54 4.04
CA ILE A 189 47.20 -14.56 2.72
C ILE A 189 48.21 -13.42 2.60
N LEU A 190 47.84 -12.21 3.02
CA LEU A 190 48.73 -11.04 2.97
C LEU A 190 49.95 -11.22 3.88
N GLN A 191 49.79 -11.80 5.07
CA GLN A 191 50.90 -12.12 5.97
C GLN A 191 51.84 -13.17 5.36
N ILE A 192 51.31 -14.19 4.71
CA ILE A 192 52.10 -15.22 4.01
C ILE A 192 52.87 -14.60 2.83
N GLU A 193 52.22 -13.76 2.02
CA GLU A 193 52.88 -13.07 0.92
C GLU A 193 54.01 -12.16 1.41
N MET A 194 53.80 -11.42 2.50
CA MET A 194 54.85 -10.61 3.12
C MET A 194 56.00 -11.46 3.66
N ALA A 195 55.71 -12.60 4.30
CA ALA A 195 56.73 -13.51 4.80
C ALA A 195 57.56 -14.13 3.67
N ASN A 196 56.92 -14.51 2.55
CA ASN A 196 57.61 -15.02 1.37
C ASN A 196 58.55 -13.97 0.78
N ILE A 197 58.10 -12.72 0.63
CA ILE A 197 58.95 -11.62 0.14
C ILE A 197 60.16 -11.40 1.06
N ALA A 198 59.97 -11.47 2.38
CA ALA A 198 61.05 -11.32 3.35
C ALA A 198 62.05 -12.50 3.29
N LEU A 199 61.56 -13.72 3.11
CA LEU A 199 62.39 -14.92 2.94
C LEU A 199 63.17 -14.88 1.61
N ASP A 200 62.54 -14.48 0.51
CA ASP A 200 63.20 -14.33 -0.78
C ASP A 200 64.34 -13.30 -0.69
N ALA A 201 64.11 -12.17 -0.01
CA ALA A 201 65.16 -11.17 0.21
C ALA A 201 66.32 -11.69 1.08
N GLU A 202 66.05 -12.58 2.04
CA GLU A 202 67.10 -13.19 2.86
C GLU A 202 67.86 -14.29 2.09
N ILE A 203 67.16 -15.07 1.26
CA ILE A 203 67.77 -16.04 0.34
C ILE A 203 68.71 -15.32 -0.63
N ASP A 204 68.28 -14.21 -1.21
CA ASP A 204 69.12 -13.40 -2.11
C ASP A 204 70.39 -12.88 -1.41
N ARG A 205 70.28 -12.44 -0.14
CA ARG A 205 71.45 -12.03 0.66
C ARG A 205 72.39 -13.18 0.96
N LEU A 206 71.87 -14.36 1.29
CA LEU A 206 72.69 -15.54 1.55
C LEU A 206 73.40 -16.00 0.27
N ASN A 207 72.71 -16.01 -0.86
CA ASN A 207 73.30 -16.33 -2.16
C ASN A 207 74.42 -15.34 -2.54
N GLN A 208 74.25 -14.04 -2.28
CA GLN A 208 75.31 -13.05 -2.49
C GLN A 208 76.54 -13.34 -1.62
N LYS A 209 76.36 -13.64 -0.33
CA LYS A 209 77.47 -14.00 0.57
C LYS A 209 78.18 -15.28 0.13
N GLU A 210 77.44 -16.29 -0.32
CA GLU A 210 78.02 -17.53 -0.81
C GLU A 210 78.87 -17.28 -2.07
N ALA A 211 78.40 -16.45 -2.99
CA ALA A 211 79.15 -16.03 -4.17
C ALA A 211 80.43 -15.24 -3.81
N GLU A 212 80.36 -14.35 -2.81
CA GLU A 212 81.54 -13.63 -2.30
C GLU A 212 82.58 -14.57 -1.69
N LEU A 213 82.14 -15.54 -0.88
CA LEU A 213 83.03 -16.54 -0.26
C LEU A 213 83.65 -17.48 -1.30
N ALA A 214 82.88 -17.87 -2.32
CA ALA A 214 83.39 -18.70 -3.41
C ALA A 214 84.45 -17.99 -4.28
N GLN A 215 84.45 -16.64 -4.31
CA GLN A 215 85.50 -15.86 -4.98
C GLN A 215 86.77 -15.69 -4.13
N GLN A 216 86.73 -15.99 -2.83
CA GLN A 216 87.86 -15.91 -1.92
C GLN A 216 88.67 -17.22 -1.80
N ILE A 217 88.22 -18.29 -2.46
CA ILE A 217 88.91 -19.58 -2.59
C ILE A 217 89.56 -19.65 -3.98
#